data_AF-A0A8C1GRN6-F1
#
_entry.id   AF-A0A8C1GRN6-F1
#
_cell.length_a   1.000
_cell.length_b   1.000
_cell.length_c   1.000
_cell.angle_alpha   90.00
_cell.angle_beta   90.00
_cell.angle_gamma   90.00
#
_symmetry.space_group_name_H-M   'P 1'
#
loop_
_entity.id
_entity.type
_entity.pdbx_description
1 polymer ?
#
loop_
_entity_poly.entity_id
_entity_poly.type
_entity_poly.pdbx_seq_one_letter_code
_entity_poly.pdbx_strand_id
1 'polypeptide(L)'
;MALEHLKPSDSCLVGKAPENRDKNRYRDILPYDKTRVPVGENEGYINASYIRMKVGTKELFYISAQGPLPGTQDNFWQMVWENKSDVIAMMTQEVERGRVKCHKYWPEKLDVPKETSRYQLHLDNYQMLGYFHIKVIKMVEKESGDVHFVKHLKFTTWPDHGTPHSSEQLVRFIRYMRAVHAKGPIIVHCSAGIGRAGVLICTDVILSLIEKDLSVSILNKYSINTKIKAIVHPKVKIFVHLNIRSDRILFKYTA
;
A
#
# COMPACT_ATOMS: atom_id res chain seq x y z
N MET A 1 -9.61 -25.63 -6.47
CA MET A 1 -8.29 -25.61 -5.80
C MET A 1 -8.29 -24.49 -4.76
N ALA A 2 -7.95 -24.77 -3.51
CA ALA A 2 -7.80 -23.70 -2.53
C ALA A 2 -6.61 -22.81 -2.91
N LEU A 3 -6.77 -21.49 -2.83
CA LEU A 3 -5.75 -20.51 -3.23
C LEU A 3 -4.43 -20.64 -2.44
N GLU A 4 -4.45 -21.35 -1.31
CA GLU A 4 -3.28 -21.72 -0.50
C GLU A 4 -2.20 -22.47 -1.29
N HIS A 5 -2.62 -23.17 -2.35
CA HIS A 5 -1.77 -24.04 -3.16
C HIS A 5 -1.28 -23.38 -4.46
N LEU A 6 -1.53 -22.08 -4.64
CA LEU A 6 -0.96 -21.34 -5.75
C LEU A 6 0.57 -21.31 -5.62
N LYS A 7 1.24 -21.84 -6.64
CA LYS A 7 2.70 -21.79 -6.74
C LYS A 7 3.16 -20.33 -6.81
N PRO A 8 4.24 -19.94 -6.10
CA PRO A 8 4.87 -18.64 -6.27
C PRO A 8 5.20 -18.36 -7.75
N SER A 9 5.05 -17.11 -8.19
CA SER A 9 5.39 -16.72 -9.58
C SER A 9 6.89 -16.75 -9.87
N ASP A 10 7.71 -16.48 -8.86
CA ASP A 10 9.17 -16.66 -8.90
C ASP A 10 9.72 -16.85 -7.48
N SER A 11 11.06 -16.90 -7.38
CA SER A 11 11.80 -17.24 -6.17
C SER A 11 12.21 -16.04 -5.32
N CYS A 12 11.82 -14.81 -5.68
CA CYS A 12 12.20 -13.56 -4.99
C CYS A 12 13.72 -13.44 -4.76
N LEU A 13 14.53 -13.76 -5.77
CA LEU A 13 15.98 -13.86 -5.63
C LEU A 13 16.62 -12.51 -5.25
N VAL A 14 16.15 -11.40 -5.82
CA VAL A 14 16.70 -10.06 -5.56
C VAL A 14 16.47 -9.66 -4.10
N GLY A 15 15.27 -9.92 -3.57
CA GLY A 15 14.95 -9.63 -2.17
C GLY A 15 15.68 -10.52 -1.17
N LYS A 16 16.15 -11.71 -1.59
CA LYS A 16 16.91 -12.66 -0.77
C LYS A 16 18.42 -12.42 -0.77
N ALA A 17 18.92 -11.65 -1.74
CA ALA A 17 20.33 -11.33 -1.89
C ALA A 17 20.89 -10.71 -0.58
N PRO A 18 22.09 -11.11 -0.12
CA PRO A 18 22.65 -10.67 1.16
C PRO A 18 22.60 -9.15 1.39
N GLU A 19 22.95 -8.36 0.38
CA GLU A 19 22.98 -6.90 0.36
C GLU A 19 21.60 -6.22 0.47
N ASN A 20 20.52 -6.99 0.30
CA ASN A 20 19.14 -6.50 0.37
C ASN A 20 18.38 -6.97 1.61
N ARG A 21 18.96 -7.88 2.41
CA ARG A 21 18.28 -8.48 3.57
C ARG A 21 17.83 -7.43 4.59
N ASP A 22 18.69 -6.48 4.90
CA ASP A 22 18.41 -5.43 5.89
C ASP A 22 17.42 -4.36 5.39
N LYS A 23 17.10 -4.38 4.09
CA LYS A 23 16.06 -3.53 3.48
C LYS A 23 14.66 -4.15 3.64
N ASN A 24 14.56 -5.38 4.15
CA ASN A 24 13.30 -6.08 4.38
C ASN A 24 12.88 -5.99 5.85
N ARG A 25 11.66 -5.52 6.10
CA ARG A 25 11.10 -5.49 7.47
C ARG A 25 10.84 -6.90 8.00
N TYR A 26 10.44 -7.82 7.12
CA TYR A 26 10.18 -9.22 7.45
C TYR A 26 10.93 -10.11 6.47
N ARG A 27 11.64 -11.12 7.00
CA ARG A 27 12.54 -11.98 6.21
C ARG A 27 11.81 -12.80 5.14
N ASP A 28 10.56 -13.13 5.40
CA ASP A 28 9.72 -14.02 4.61
C ASP A 28 8.72 -13.28 3.71
N ILE A 29 8.66 -11.95 3.78
CA ILE A 29 7.76 -11.12 2.98
C ILE A 29 8.60 -10.31 2.00
N LEU A 30 8.71 -10.83 0.79
CA LEU A 30 9.58 -10.31 -0.26
C LEU A 30 8.77 -10.08 -1.54
N PRO A 31 9.10 -9.04 -2.32
CA PRO A 31 8.49 -8.85 -3.64
C PRO A 31 8.98 -9.94 -4.59
N TYR A 32 8.14 -10.30 -5.56
CA TYR A 32 8.58 -11.12 -6.69
C TYR A 32 9.51 -10.33 -7.61
N ASP A 33 10.51 -10.99 -8.18
CA ASP A 33 11.51 -10.35 -9.04
C ASP A 33 10.84 -9.71 -10.27
N LYS A 34 9.83 -10.39 -10.84
CA LYS A 34 9.10 -9.93 -12.03
C LYS A 34 8.22 -8.69 -11.82
N THR A 35 7.91 -8.34 -10.58
CA THR A 35 7.02 -7.22 -10.26
C THR A 35 7.58 -6.27 -9.23
N ARG A 36 8.82 -6.47 -8.78
CA ARG A 36 9.48 -5.54 -7.88
C ARG A 36 9.50 -4.15 -8.51
N VAL A 37 9.48 -3.14 -7.65
CA VAL A 37 9.74 -1.77 -8.08
C VAL A 37 11.26 -1.55 -8.06
N PRO A 38 11.90 -1.23 -9.20
CA PRO A 38 13.29 -0.77 -9.21
C PRO A 38 13.36 0.67 -8.68
N VAL A 39 14.48 1.05 -8.05
CA VAL A 39 14.70 2.40 -7.53
C VAL A 39 16.07 2.91 -7.93
N GLY A 40 16.12 4.08 -8.54
CA GLY A 40 17.35 4.72 -9.03
C GLY A 40 17.89 4.13 -10.32
N GLU A 41 18.92 4.81 -10.85
CA GLU A 41 19.58 4.49 -12.12
C GLU A 41 20.14 3.06 -12.16
N ASN A 42 20.58 2.55 -11.02
CA ASN A 42 21.12 1.19 -10.88
C ASN A 42 20.03 0.13 -10.65
N GLU A 43 18.75 0.46 -10.85
CA GLU A 43 17.60 -0.40 -10.60
C GLU A 43 17.62 -1.09 -9.22
N GLY A 44 18.00 -0.33 -8.20
CA GLY A 44 18.21 -0.79 -6.84
C GLY A 44 16.96 -1.42 -6.21
N TYR A 45 17.17 -2.02 -5.03
CA TYR A 45 16.13 -2.76 -4.34
C TYR A 45 15.34 -1.89 -3.34
N ILE A 46 14.01 -2.00 -3.45
CA ILE A 46 13.06 -1.67 -2.39
C ILE A 46 12.05 -2.81 -2.27
N ASN A 47 11.57 -3.09 -1.05
CA ASN A 47 10.51 -4.06 -0.83
C ASN A 47 9.14 -3.46 -1.19
N ALA A 48 8.86 -3.45 -2.48
CA ALA A 48 7.61 -3.01 -3.07
C ALA A 48 7.31 -3.77 -4.37
N SER A 49 6.04 -3.88 -4.73
CA SER A 49 5.59 -4.55 -5.96
C SER A 49 4.55 -3.73 -6.71
N TYR A 50 4.67 -3.68 -8.04
CA TYR A 50 3.63 -3.17 -8.91
C TYR A 50 2.42 -4.09 -8.94
N ILE A 51 1.23 -3.51 -8.82
CA ILE A 51 -0.06 -4.20 -8.93
C ILE A 51 -0.92 -3.47 -9.96
N ARG A 52 -1.38 -4.20 -10.97
CA ARG A 52 -2.24 -3.69 -12.04
C ARG A 52 -3.52 -4.51 -12.09
N MET A 53 -4.67 -3.84 -12.03
CA MET A 53 -5.99 -4.47 -12.00
C MET A 53 -6.88 -3.85 -13.07
N LYS A 54 -7.37 -4.67 -14.00
CA LYS A 54 -8.31 -4.22 -15.03
C LYS A 54 -9.72 -4.06 -14.44
N VAL A 55 -10.34 -2.92 -14.68
CA VAL A 55 -11.72 -2.57 -14.30
C VAL A 55 -12.44 -2.01 -15.53
N GLY A 56 -12.98 -2.94 -16.33
CA GLY A 56 -13.50 -2.66 -17.66
C GLY A 56 -12.38 -2.24 -18.60
N THR A 57 -12.53 -1.07 -19.24
CA THR A 57 -11.51 -0.47 -20.11
C THR A 57 -10.42 0.30 -19.36
N LYS A 58 -10.57 0.51 -18.04
CA LYS A 58 -9.57 1.20 -17.22
C LYS A 58 -8.66 0.20 -16.52
N GLU A 59 -7.44 0.61 -16.22
CA GLU A 59 -6.52 -0.12 -15.35
C GLU A 59 -6.30 0.69 -14.08
N LEU A 60 -6.52 0.07 -12.92
CA LEU A 60 -6.09 0.61 -11.64
C LEU A 60 -4.65 0.15 -11.38
N PHE A 61 -3.77 1.12 -11.13
CA PHE A 61 -2.35 0.89 -10.95
C PHE A 61 -1.92 1.30 -9.55
N TYR A 62 -1.21 0.40 -8.87
CA TYR A 62 -0.76 0.57 -7.50
C TYR A 62 0.69 0.11 -7.34
N ILE A 63 1.32 0.61 -6.27
CA ILE A 63 2.51 0.02 -5.68
C ILE A 63 2.14 -0.45 -4.29
N SER A 64 2.27 -1.76 -4.02
CA SER A 64 2.16 -2.27 -2.65
C SER A 64 3.55 -2.36 -2.03
N ALA A 65 3.78 -1.62 -0.95
CA ALA A 65 5.10 -1.52 -0.32
C ALA A 65 5.05 -1.88 1.17
N GLN A 66 6.18 -2.32 1.73
CA GLN A 66 6.32 -2.40 3.19
C GLN A 66 6.33 -1.00 3.82
N GLY A 67 6.02 -0.91 5.11
CA GLY A 67 6.24 0.32 5.88
C GLY A 67 7.73 0.63 5.99
N PRO A 68 8.20 1.82 5.58
CA PRO A 68 9.62 2.15 5.55
C PRO A 68 10.36 1.86 6.85
N LEU A 69 11.62 1.41 6.71
CA LEU A 69 12.59 1.31 7.79
C LEU A 69 13.41 2.62 7.85
N PRO A 70 14.10 2.91 8.97
CA PRO A 70 14.99 4.06 9.05
C PRO A 70 16.00 4.12 7.88
N GLY A 71 16.60 2.99 7.52
CA GLY A 71 17.57 2.89 6.42
C GLY A 71 16.98 2.79 5.01
N THR A 72 15.65 2.84 4.84
CA THR A 72 15.00 2.71 3.52
C THR A 72 14.06 3.87 3.18
N GLN A 73 13.99 4.90 4.02
CA GLN A 73 13.10 6.04 3.79
C GLN A 73 13.47 6.85 2.53
N ASP A 74 14.77 6.98 2.26
CA ASP A 74 15.28 7.68 1.07
C ASP A 74 14.85 6.96 -0.20
N ASN A 75 15.07 5.65 -0.27
CA ASN A 75 14.61 4.82 -1.38
C ASN A 75 13.09 4.87 -1.54
N PHE A 76 12.33 5.00 -0.44
CA PHE A 76 10.88 5.12 -0.50
C PHE A 76 10.44 6.42 -1.18
N TRP A 77 11.07 7.56 -0.83
CA TRP A 77 10.78 8.83 -1.49
C TRP A 77 11.30 8.90 -2.92
N GLN A 78 12.44 8.27 -3.20
CA GLN A 78 12.92 8.10 -4.57
C GLN A 78 11.93 7.30 -5.42
N MET A 79 11.40 6.19 -4.88
CA MET A 79 10.33 5.42 -5.53
C MET A 79 9.08 6.27 -5.80
N VAL A 80 8.67 7.12 -4.85
CA VAL A 80 7.52 8.05 -5.00
C VAL A 80 7.76 9.01 -6.17
N TRP A 81 8.96 9.60 -6.23
CA TRP A 81 9.39 10.54 -7.27
C TRP A 81 9.42 9.90 -8.65
N GLU A 82 10.17 8.82 -8.82
CA GLU A 82 10.40 8.13 -10.10
C GLU A 82 9.09 7.61 -10.71
N ASN A 83 8.16 7.15 -9.85
CA ASN A 83 6.85 6.68 -10.29
C ASN A 83 5.82 7.80 -10.47
N LYS A 84 6.18 9.06 -10.16
CA LYS A 84 5.29 10.22 -10.20
C LYS A 84 4.01 9.99 -9.38
N SER A 85 4.13 9.24 -8.27
CA SER A 85 3.00 8.83 -7.43
C SER A 85 2.55 10.04 -6.61
N ASP A 86 1.31 10.49 -6.79
CA ASP A 86 0.80 11.67 -6.09
C ASP A 86 -0.07 11.34 -4.87
N VAL A 87 -0.32 10.05 -4.60
CA VAL A 87 -1.07 9.58 -3.43
C VAL A 87 -0.34 8.42 -2.75
N ILE A 88 -0.22 8.53 -1.43
CA ILE A 88 0.21 7.46 -0.54
C ILE A 88 -0.93 7.12 0.43
N ALA A 89 -1.36 5.86 0.46
CA ALA A 89 -2.31 5.31 1.43
C ALA A 89 -1.58 4.48 2.49
N MET A 90 -1.39 5.07 3.67
CA MET A 90 -0.79 4.44 4.84
C MET A 90 -1.85 3.79 5.72
N MET A 91 -1.85 2.46 5.76
CA MET A 91 -2.87 1.65 6.45
C MET A 91 -2.35 1.06 7.77
N THR A 92 -1.50 1.80 8.50
CA THR A 92 -0.93 1.35 9.78
C THR A 92 -0.63 2.51 10.70
N GLN A 93 -0.61 2.26 12.01
CA GLN A 93 0.08 3.14 12.94
C GLN A 93 1.60 2.89 12.88
N GLU A 94 2.38 3.84 13.40
CA GLU A 94 3.83 3.75 13.51
C GLU A 94 4.24 2.68 14.50
N VAL A 95 3.51 2.60 15.63
CA VAL A 95 3.72 1.64 16.70
C VAL A 95 2.38 1.00 17.06
N GLU A 96 2.36 -0.33 17.13
CA GLU A 96 1.18 -1.09 17.53
C GLU A 96 1.62 -2.14 18.57
N ARG A 97 0.97 -2.15 19.74
CA ARG A 97 1.30 -3.06 20.86
C ARG A 97 2.80 -3.04 21.22
N GLY A 98 3.39 -1.84 21.27
CA GLY A 98 4.80 -1.64 21.60
C GLY A 98 5.80 -2.03 20.51
N ARG A 99 5.33 -2.49 19.33
CA ARG A 99 6.21 -2.85 18.21
C ARG A 99 6.16 -1.81 17.11
N VAL A 100 7.33 -1.42 16.60
CA VAL A 100 7.44 -0.50 15.46
C VAL A 100 6.97 -1.20 14.19
N LYS A 101 5.91 -0.66 13.58
CA LYS A 101 5.28 -1.16 12.36
C LYS A 101 5.69 -0.37 11.13
N CYS A 102 5.98 0.92 11.30
CA CYS A 102 6.42 1.81 10.24
C CYS A 102 7.30 2.92 10.84
N HIS A 103 8.43 3.22 10.21
CA HIS A 103 9.20 4.42 10.56
C HIS A 103 8.42 5.68 10.12
N LYS A 104 8.61 6.80 10.83
CA LYS A 104 8.06 8.09 10.41
C LYS A 104 8.95 8.67 9.31
N TYR A 105 8.48 8.60 8.07
CA TYR A 105 9.26 9.00 6.91
C TYR A 105 8.86 10.37 6.33
N TRP A 106 7.92 11.09 6.95
CA TRP A 106 7.41 12.39 6.47
C TRP A 106 7.85 13.56 7.37
N PRO A 107 7.81 14.82 6.88
CA PRO A 107 8.01 16.00 7.71
C PRO A 107 6.88 16.17 8.74
N GLU A 108 7.23 16.44 10.00
CA GLU A 108 6.26 16.55 11.10
C GLU A 108 5.79 17.98 11.37
N LYS A 109 6.54 18.99 10.94
CA LYS A 109 6.27 20.42 11.18
C LYS A 109 6.24 21.17 9.85
N LEU A 110 5.42 22.21 9.76
CA LEU A 110 5.29 23.05 8.56
C LEU A 110 6.63 23.73 8.20
N ASP A 111 7.32 24.26 9.19
CA ASP A 111 8.53 25.09 8.98
C ASP A 111 9.85 24.30 8.97
N VAL A 112 9.80 22.98 9.17
CA VAL A 112 10.99 22.15 9.26
C VAL A 112 10.93 21.07 8.17
N PRO A 113 11.64 21.26 7.04
CA PRO A 113 11.68 20.24 6.01
C PRO A 113 12.37 18.97 6.53
N LYS A 114 11.92 17.83 6.04
CA LYS A 114 12.65 16.58 6.21
C LYS A 114 13.61 16.40 5.04
N GLU A 115 14.88 16.30 5.37
CA GLU A 115 15.94 16.04 4.40
C GLU A 115 15.99 14.55 4.02
N THR A 116 16.12 14.30 2.72
CA THR A 116 16.57 13.02 2.15
C THR A 116 17.85 13.30 1.35
N SER A 117 18.52 12.25 0.86
CA SER A 117 19.68 12.39 -0.03
C SER A 117 19.42 13.31 -1.24
N ARG A 118 18.31 13.12 -1.95
CA ARG A 118 18.01 13.86 -3.20
C ARG A 118 16.88 14.89 -3.12
N TYR A 119 16.04 14.81 -2.10
CA TYR A 119 14.83 15.63 -1.99
C TYR A 119 14.73 16.36 -0.66
N GLN A 120 14.10 17.53 -0.68
CA GLN A 120 13.57 18.21 0.51
C GLN A 120 12.06 17.99 0.58
N LEU A 121 11.58 17.55 1.74
CA LEU A 121 10.16 17.28 1.96
C LEU A 121 9.58 18.35 2.87
N HIS A 122 8.68 19.16 2.34
CA HIS A 122 7.98 20.20 3.09
C HIS A 122 6.56 19.75 3.40
N LEU A 123 6.12 19.95 4.63
CA LEU A 123 4.72 19.77 4.98
C LEU A 123 3.98 21.06 4.59
N ASP A 124 3.11 20.96 3.58
CA ASP A 124 2.37 22.12 3.04
C ASP A 124 1.00 22.27 3.72
N ASN A 125 0.36 21.14 4.04
CA ASN A 125 -0.90 21.12 4.77
C ASN A 125 -1.02 19.86 5.63
N TYR A 126 -1.73 19.95 6.75
CA TYR A 126 -2.06 18.82 7.60
C TYR A 126 -3.48 18.94 8.16
N GLN A 127 -4.26 17.87 8.00
CA GLN A 127 -5.61 17.75 8.54
C GLN A 127 -5.75 16.43 9.30
N MET A 128 -6.29 16.50 10.51
CA MET A 128 -6.69 15.32 11.28
C MET A 128 -8.21 15.19 11.22
N LEU A 129 -8.68 14.18 10.50
CA LEU A 129 -10.09 13.80 10.51
C LEU A 129 -10.24 12.58 11.43
N GLY A 130 -11.43 12.36 11.98
CA GLY A 130 -11.65 11.41 13.08
C GLY A 130 -11.03 10.01 12.89
N TYR A 131 -11.03 9.48 11.66
CA TYR A 131 -10.51 8.13 11.36
C TYR A 131 -9.43 8.07 10.27
N PHE A 132 -9.00 9.21 9.73
CA PHE A 132 -7.84 9.27 8.86
C PHE A 132 -7.23 10.67 8.81
N HIS A 133 -5.91 10.74 8.62
CA HIS A 133 -5.18 12.00 8.53
C HIS A 133 -4.76 12.26 7.08
N ILE A 134 -4.69 13.53 6.70
CA ILE A 134 -4.27 13.99 5.39
C ILE A 134 -3.07 14.91 5.57
N LYS A 135 -1.96 14.60 4.90
CA LYS A 135 -0.83 15.52 4.74
C LYS A 135 -0.66 15.83 3.26
N VAL A 136 -0.44 17.09 2.93
CA VAL A 136 0.07 17.48 1.62
C VAL A 136 1.56 17.72 1.79
N ILE A 137 2.37 16.94 1.08
CA ILE A 137 3.83 16.98 1.15
C ILE A 137 4.34 17.49 -0.18
N LYS A 138 5.07 18.60 -0.15
CA LYS A 138 5.79 19.13 -1.31
C LYS A 138 7.19 18.54 -1.31
N MET A 139 7.47 17.68 -2.28
CA MET A 139 8.82 17.22 -2.61
C MET A 139 9.48 18.23 -3.53
N VAL A 140 10.69 18.66 -3.18
CA VAL A 140 11.57 19.46 -4.04
C VAL A 140 12.82 18.65 -4.31
N GLU A 141 13.14 18.39 -5.59
CA GLU A 141 14.42 17.77 -5.94
C GLU A 141 15.55 18.81 -5.86
N LYS A 142 16.64 18.46 -5.18
CA LYS A 142 17.73 19.39 -4.85
C LYS A 142 18.51 19.87 -6.06
N GLU A 143 18.62 19.06 -7.11
CA GLU A 143 19.45 19.37 -8.28
C GLU A 143 18.70 20.23 -9.29
N SER A 144 17.52 19.80 -9.76
CA SER A 144 16.73 20.57 -10.72
C SER A 144 15.87 21.69 -10.10
N GLY A 145 15.53 21.58 -8.82
CA GLY A 145 14.49 22.40 -8.20
C GLY A 145 13.06 21.98 -8.56
N ASP A 146 12.88 20.88 -9.30
CA ASP A 146 11.57 20.38 -9.68
C ASP A 146 10.72 20.04 -8.45
N VAL A 147 9.40 20.20 -8.60
CA VAL A 147 8.44 20.04 -7.52
C VAL A 147 7.43 18.95 -7.83
N HIS A 148 7.17 18.09 -6.84
CA HIS A 148 6.11 17.10 -6.89
C HIS A 148 5.29 17.12 -5.59
N PHE A 149 3.97 17.22 -5.72
CA PHE A 149 3.06 17.23 -4.56
C PHE A 149 2.46 15.85 -4.32
N VAL A 150 2.54 15.40 -3.07
CA VAL A 150 2.09 14.08 -2.63
C VAL A 150 1.05 14.22 -1.53
N LYS A 151 -0.12 13.63 -1.73
CA LYS A 151 -1.15 13.52 -0.68
C LYS A 151 -0.91 12.22 0.09
N HIS A 152 -0.46 12.37 1.34
CA HIS A 152 -0.26 11.26 2.26
C HIS A 152 -1.50 11.09 3.12
N LEU A 153 -2.19 9.97 2.92
CA LEU A 153 -3.45 9.62 3.55
C LEU A 153 -3.19 8.48 4.53
N LYS A 154 -3.35 8.75 5.82
CA LYS A 154 -3.14 7.74 6.89
C LYS A 154 -4.46 7.31 7.48
N PHE A 155 -4.87 6.07 7.28
CA PHE A 155 -6.04 5.51 7.94
C PHE A 155 -5.69 5.08 9.37
N THR A 156 -6.39 5.62 10.38
CA THR A 156 -5.95 5.52 11.79
C THR A 156 -6.73 4.50 12.62
N THR A 157 -7.92 4.09 12.20
CA THR A 157 -8.82 3.20 12.97
C THR A 157 -8.77 1.73 12.52
N TRP A 158 -7.61 1.28 12.04
CA TRP A 158 -7.37 -0.12 11.69
C TRP A 158 -6.37 -0.78 12.65
N PRO A 159 -6.84 -1.53 13.67
CA PRO A 159 -5.97 -2.18 14.63
C PRO A 159 -5.11 -3.28 14.01
N ASP A 160 -3.92 -3.50 14.58
CA ASP A 160 -3.04 -4.59 14.19
C ASP A 160 -3.67 -5.95 14.49
N HIS A 161 -3.60 -6.86 13.52
CA HIS A 161 -4.31 -8.13 13.56
C HIS A 161 -5.80 -7.97 13.92
N GLY A 162 -6.43 -6.94 13.38
CA GLY A 162 -7.85 -6.64 13.46
C GLY A 162 -8.30 -5.96 12.18
N THR A 163 -9.50 -5.43 12.17
CA THR A 163 -10.13 -4.89 10.95
C THR A 163 -10.74 -3.55 11.18
N PRO A 164 -11.09 -2.81 10.12
CA PRO A 164 -11.60 -1.47 10.28
C PRO A 164 -12.75 -1.51 11.27
N HIS A 165 -12.70 -0.64 12.28
CA HIS A 165 -13.76 -0.56 13.27
C HIS A 165 -15.11 -0.24 12.61
N SER A 166 -15.07 0.40 11.44
CA SER A 166 -16.21 0.61 10.57
C SER A 166 -15.82 0.40 9.11
N SER A 167 -16.61 -0.42 8.41
CA SER A 167 -16.51 -0.62 6.96
C SER A 167 -16.82 0.65 6.18
N GLU A 168 -17.77 1.45 6.66
CA GLU A 168 -18.14 2.74 6.09
C GLU A 168 -16.96 3.71 6.09
N GLN A 169 -16.17 3.74 7.18
CA GLN A 169 -14.96 4.57 7.27
C GLN A 169 -13.94 4.19 6.19
N LEU A 170 -13.73 2.88 5.95
CA LEU A 170 -12.85 2.40 4.89
C LEU A 170 -13.37 2.81 3.50
N VAL A 171 -14.67 2.67 3.23
CA VAL A 171 -15.27 3.08 1.95
C VAL A 171 -15.10 4.58 1.73
N ARG A 172 -15.36 5.41 2.76
CA ARG A 172 -15.15 6.86 2.69
C ARG A 172 -13.68 7.22 2.44
N PHE A 173 -12.75 6.51 3.08
CA PHE A 173 -11.31 6.68 2.83
C PHE A 173 -10.95 6.35 1.38
N ILE A 174 -11.43 5.24 0.84
CA ILE A 174 -11.18 4.82 -0.55
C ILE A 174 -11.74 5.85 -1.54
N ARG A 175 -12.99 6.31 -1.32
CA ARG A 175 -13.60 7.35 -2.15
C ARG A 175 -12.79 8.64 -2.15
N TYR A 176 -12.35 9.09 -0.98
CA TYR A 176 -11.48 10.27 -0.87
C TYR A 176 -10.14 10.05 -1.58
N MET A 177 -9.49 8.91 -1.32
CA MET A 177 -8.24 8.52 -1.97
C MET A 177 -8.34 8.58 -3.50
N ARG A 178 -9.43 8.06 -4.06
CA ARG A 178 -9.69 8.10 -5.51
C ARG A 178 -10.02 9.49 -6.03
N ALA A 179 -10.75 10.30 -5.26
CA ALA A 179 -11.08 11.67 -5.63
C ALA A 179 -9.86 12.59 -5.71
N VAL A 180 -8.82 12.37 -4.89
CA VAL A 180 -7.60 13.20 -4.87
C VAL A 180 -6.44 12.67 -5.72
N HIS A 181 -6.58 11.44 -6.24
CA HIS A 181 -5.61 10.78 -7.12
C HIS A 181 -5.71 11.37 -8.53
N ALA A 182 -4.59 11.81 -9.09
CA ALA A 182 -4.56 12.35 -10.46
C ALA A 182 -3.58 11.61 -11.37
N LYS A 183 -2.41 11.19 -10.86
CA LYS A 183 -1.35 10.60 -11.70
C LYS A 183 -0.49 9.56 -10.98
N GLY A 184 0.20 8.75 -11.77
CA GLY A 184 1.06 7.68 -11.27
C GLY A 184 0.28 6.56 -10.55
N PRO A 185 0.98 5.53 -10.07
CA PRO A 185 0.37 4.51 -9.21
C PRO A 185 0.03 5.10 -7.83
N ILE A 186 -1.06 4.61 -7.23
CA ILE A 186 -1.30 4.86 -5.80
C ILE A 186 -0.36 3.94 -5.01
N ILE A 187 0.46 4.53 -4.15
CA ILE A 187 1.27 3.74 -3.22
C ILE A 187 0.40 3.34 -2.04
N VAL A 188 0.22 2.06 -1.81
CA VAL A 188 -0.49 1.52 -0.65
C VAL A 188 0.51 0.78 0.22
N HIS A 189 0.61 1.13 1.49
CA HIS A 189 1.47 0.40 2.41
C HIS A 189 0.82 0.22 3.78
N CYS A 190 1.31 -0.76 4.52
CA CYS A 190 1.00 -0.94 5.94
C CYS A 190 2.31 -1.18 6.68
N SER A 191 2.42 -2.24 7.49
CA SER A 191 3.71 -2.69 8.01
C SER A 191 4.44 -3.59 7.02
N ALA A 192 3.81 -4.70 6.63
CA ALA A 192 4.41 -5.68 5.71
C ALA A 192 4.12 -5.42 4.22
N GLY A 193 3.21 -4.49 3.91
CA GLY A 193 2.78 -4.26 2.52
C GLY A 193 1.92 -5.36 1.93
N ILE A 194 1.38 -6.22 2.79
CA ILE A 194 0.47 -7.29 2.41
C ILE A 194 -0.92 -7.06 3.01
N GLY A 195 -1.27 -7.63 4.17
CA GLY A 195 -2.63 -7.68 4.74
C GLY A 195 -3.52 -6.46 4.48
N ARG A 196 -3.38 -5.40 5.30
CA ARG A 196 -4.23 -4.18 5.22
C ARG A 196 -4.15 -3.47 3.87
N ALA A 197 -2.98 -3.46 3.24
CA ALA A 197 -2.77 -2.86 1.93
C ALA A 197 -3.58 -3.59 0.85
N GLY A 198 -3.52 -4.93 0.84
CA GLY A 198 -4.33 -5.73 -0.06
C GLY A 198 -5.82 -5.55 0.19
N VAL A 199 -6.29 -5.49 1.44
CA VAL A 199 -7.72 -5.29 1.71
C VAL A 199 -8.20 -4.02 1.02
N LEU A 200 -7.46 -2.92 1.21
CA LEU A 200 -7.78 -1.64 0.58
C LEU A 200 -7.82 -1.78 -0.95
N ILE A 201 -6.79 -2.36 -1.56
CA ILE A 201 -6.72 -2.53 -3.03
C ILE A 201 -7.90 -3.36 -3.53
N CYS A 202 -8.23 -4.46 -2.85
CA CYS A 202 -9.35 -5.32 -3.23
C CYS A 202 -10.69 -4.60 -3.12
N THR A 203 -10.92 -3.92 -2.00
CA THR A 203 -12.16 -3.17 -1.78
C THR A 203 -12.30 -2.07 -2.82
N ASP A 204 -11.22 -1.35 -3.14
CA ASP A 204 -11.22 -0.31 -4.17
C ASP A 204 -11.53 -0.85 -5.58
N VAL A 205 -10.93 -1.99 -5.96
CA VAL A 205 -11.25 -2.68 -7.22
C VAL A 205 -12.72 -3.10 -7.26
N ILE A 206 -13.24 -3.71 -6.19
CA ILE A 206 -14.64 -4.15 -6.11
C ILE A 206 -15.59 -2.95 -6.22
N LEU A 207 -15.34 -1.88 -5.48
CA LEU A 207 -16.14 -0.66 -5.57
C LEU A 207 -16.11 -0.09 -6.99
N SER A 208 -14.94 -0.05 -7.63
CA SER A 208 -14.79 0.44 -9.00
C SER A 208 -15.51 -0.44 -10.05
N LEU A 209 -15.62 -1.76 -9.81
CA LEU A 209 -16.41 -2.66 -10.66
C LEU A 209 -17.91 -2.40 -10.48
N ILE A 210 -18.38 -2.28 -9.23
CA ILE A 210 -19.79 -2.00 -8.90
C ILE A 210 -20.23 -0.65 -9.47
N GLU A 211 -19.42 0.40 -9.32
CA GLU A 211 -19.72 1.75 -9.84
C GLU A 211 -19.87 1.79 -11.36
N LYS A 212 -19.32 0.80 -12.07
CA LYS A 212 -19.41 0.67 -13.52
C LYS A 212 -20.42 -0.37 -13.99
N ASP A 213 -21.20 -0.93 -13.07
CA ASP A 213 -22.12 -2.05 -13.33
C ASP A 213 -21.43 -3.24 -14.02
N LEU A 214 -20.15 -3.44 -13.71
CA LEU A 214 -19.37 -4.56 -14.22
C LEU A 214 -19.55 -5.75 -13.30
N SER A 215 -19.63 -6.94 -13.90
CA SER A 215 -19.72 -8.18 -13.14
C SER A 215 -18.58 -8.25 -12.12
N VAL A 216 -18.94 -8.26 -10.84
CA VAL A 216 -18.00 -8.58 -9.77
C VAL A 216 -17.84 -10.09 -9.76
N SER A 217 -17.04 -10.60 -10.70
CA SER A 217 -16.58 -11.97 -10.57
C SER A 217 -15.50 -12.00 -9.49
N ILE A 218 -15.90 -12.36 -8.28
CA ILE A 218 -14.97 -12.85 -7.23
C ILE A 218 -14.42 -14.25 -7.65
N LEU A 219 -14.49 -14.58 -8.95
CA LEU A 219 -14.36 -15.82 -9.69
C LEU A 219 -15.58 -16.76 -9.63
N ASN A 220 -16.27 -16.91 -10.77
CA ASN A 220 -17.19 -18.01 -11.07
C ASN A 220 -16.45 -19.34 -11.33
N LYS A 221 -15.40 -19.62 -10.54
CA LYS A 221 -14.65 -20.88 -10.51
C LYS A 221 -14.30 -21.33 -9.09
N TYR A 222 -14.72 -20.59 -8.05
CA TYR A 222 -14.39 -20.91 -6.66
C TYR A 222 -15.63 -20.73 -5.78
N SER A 223 -16.18 -21.86 -5.37
CA SER A 223 -17.35 -21.95 -4.48
C SER A 223 -17.15 -21.15 -3.20
N ILE A 224 -18.12 -20.29 -2.94
CA ILE A 224 -18.27 -19.50 -1.71
C ILE A 224 -18.79 -20.46 -0.63
N ASN A 225 -17.87 -21.21 -0.03
CA ASN A 225 -17.95 -21.68 1.34
C ASN A 225 -16.60 -22.28 1.72
N THR A 226 -15.99 -21.74 2.78
CA THR A 226 -14.76 -22.21 3.44
C THR A 226 -13.44 -21.66 2.84
N LYS A 227 -12.79 -20.77 3.62
CA LYS A 227 -11.36 -20.41 3.60
C LYS A 227 -10.78 -19.92 2.25
N ILE A 228 -11.06 -18.66 1.92
CA ILE A 228 -10.47 -17.98 0.75
C ILE A 228 -9.14 -17.32 1.15
N LYS A 229 -8.05 -17.87 0.63
CA LYS A 229 -6.68 -17.40 0.81
C LYS A 229 -6.25 -16.48 -0.34
N ALA A 230 -6.22 -15.18 -0.09
CA ALA A 230 -5.46 -14.20 -0.85
C ALA A 230 -6.03 -13.65 -2.16
N ILE A 231 -5.82 -12.35 -2.27
CA ILE A 231 -6.22 -11.47 -3.35
C ILE A 231 -5.55 -11.91 -4.64
N VAL A 232 -6.40 -12.05 -5.64
CA VAL A 232 -6.14 -12.69 -6.91
C VAL A 232 -5.31 -11.77 -7.80
N HIS A 233 -3.98 -11.95 -7.74
CA HIS A 233 -3.10 -11.87 -8.91
C HIS A 233 -1.91 -12.79 -8.62
N PRO A 234 -1.43 -13.62 -9.57
CA PRO A 234 -0.30 -14.54 -9.34
C PRO A 234 1.01 -13.85 -8.91
N LYS A 235 1.03 -12.52 -8.79
CA LYS A 235 2.21 -11.68 -8.57
C LYS A 235 2.27 -10.97 -7.21
N VAL A 236 1.31 -11.14 -6.28
CA VAL A 236 1.48 -10.65 -4.89
C VAL A 236 0.70 -11.54 -3.93
N LYS A 237 1.39 -12.16 -2.96
CA LYS A 237 0.74 -12.97 -1.90
C LYS A 237 0.20 -12.05 -0.81
N ILE A 238 -1.12 -11.83 -0.75
CA ILE A 238 -1.77 -11.05 0.33
C ILE A 238 -3.10 -11.69 0.77
N PHE A 239 -3.21 -12.10 2.04
CA PHE A 239 -4.43 -12.67 2.62
C PHE A 239 -5.39 -11.62 3.19
N VAL A 240 -6.66 -11.68 2.79
CA VAL A 240 -7.76 -10.83 3.26
C VAL A 240 -9.04 -11.66 3.39
N HIS A 241 -9.73 -11.56 4.53
CA HIS A 241 -11.03 -12.19 4.75
C HIS A 241 -12.10 -11.09 4.84
N LEU A 242 -13.08 -11.09 3.93
CA LEU A 242 -14.24 -10.20 3.96
C LEU A 242 -15.49 -11.07 4.07
N ASN A 243 -16.21 -10.95 5.19
CA ASN A 243 -17.48 -11.63 5.39
C ASN A 243 -18.59 -10.58 5.19
N ILE A 244 -19.23 -10.59 4.02
CA ILE A 244 -20.37 -9.73 3.72
C ILE A 244 -21.63 -10.57 3.97
N ARG A 245 -22.09 -10.59 5.23
CA ARG A 245 -23.51 -10.84 5.52
C ARG A 245 -24.17 -9.49 5.72
N SER A 246 -25.39 -9.36 5.19
CA SER A 246 -26.25 -8.21 5.42
C SER A 246 -26.10 -7.73 6.86
N ASP A 247 -25.60 -6.50 6.97
CA ASP A 247 -25.50 -5.68 8.18
C ASP A 247 -24.26 -5.80 9.08
N ARG A 248 -23.29 -6.71 8.85
CA ARG A 248 -22.01 -6.70 9.62
C ARG A 248 -20.81 -7.22 8.84
N ILE A 249 -19.78 -6.37 8.67
CA ILE A 249 -18.44 -6.84 8.30
C ILE A 249 -17.71 -7.24 9.58
N LEU A 250 -17.70 -8.53 9.85
CA LEU A 250 -17.00 -9.13 10.99
C LEU A 250 -15.67 -9.71 10.52
N PHE A 251 -14.64 -9.46 11.31
CA PHE A 251 -13.34 -9.99 11.00
C PHE A 251 -12.69 -10.57 12.26
N LYS A 252 -12.09 -11.74 12.13
CA LYS A 252 -11.43 -12.46 13.22
C LYS A 252 -10.06 -12.93 12.77
N TYR A 253 -9.10 -12.86 13.68
CA TYR A 253 -7.74 -13.36 13.52
C TYR A 253 -7.59 -14.62 14.37
N THR A 254 -6.97 -15.65 13.82
CA THR A 254 -6.39 -16.75 14.60
C THR A 254 -4.89 -16.70 14.38
N ALA A 255 -4.15 -16.82 15.50
CA ALA A 255 -2.69 -16.75 15.58
C ALA A 255 -2.01 -17.81 14.71
#